data_AF-A0A8S3EUH8-F1
#
_entry.id   AF-A0A8S3EUH8-F1
#
_cell.length_a   1.000
_cell.length_b   1.000
_cell.length_c   1.000
_cell.angle_alpha   90.00
_cell.angle_beta   90.00
_cell.angle_gamma   90.00
#
_symmetry.space_group_name_H-M   'P 1'
#
loop_
_entity.id
_entity.type
_entity.pdbx_description
1 polymer ?
#
loop_
_entity_poly.entity_id
_entity_poly.type
_entity_poly.pdbx_seq_one_letter_code
_entity_poly.pdbx_strand_id
1 'polypeptide(L)'
;AITIEAEERADGSRRTTRYDIDMTKCIYCGFCQEACPVDAIVEGPNFEYSTETREELLYNKEKLLQNGDRWEAEIAANIQADYLYR
;
A
#
# COMPACT_ATOMS: atom_id res chain seq x y z
N ALA A 1 -7.83 -7.72 -4.51
CA ALA A 1 -6.83 -8.80 -4.66
C ALA A 1 -5.49 -8.16 -5.00
N ILE A 2 -4.42 -8.55 -4.31
CA ILE A 2 -3.06 -7.99 -4.49
C ILE A 2 -2.28 -8.90 -5.42
N THR A 3 -1.62 -8.33 -6.44
CA THR A 3 -0.76 -9.06 -7.39
C THR A 3 0.67 -8.56 -7.24
N ILE A 4 1.60 -9.47 -6.96
CA ILE A 4 3.00 -9.12 -6.65
C ILE A 4 3.93 -9.94 -7.54
N GLU A 5 4.86 -9.27 -8.20
CA GLU A 5 6.01 -9.88 -8.88
C GLU A 5 7.28 -9.19 -8.36
N ALA A 6 8.37 -9.95 -8.22
CA ALA A 6 9.62 -9.44 -7.65
C ALA A 6 10.84 -10.07 -8.33
N GLU A 7 11.89 -9.28 -8.42
CA GLU A 7 13.19 -9.68 -8.94
C GLU A 7 14.32 -9.10 -8.07
N GLU A 8 15.54 -9.59 -8.27
CA GLU A 8 16.73 -8.96 -7.70
C GLU A 8 17.13 -7.75 -8.55
N ARG A 9 17.31 -6.60 -7.90
CA ARG A 9 17.83 -5.39 -8.55
C ARG A 9 19.35 -5.51 -8.77
N ALA A 10 19.91 -4.56 -9.53
CA ALA A 10 21.35 -4.48 -9.80
C ALA A 10 22.23 -4.34 -8.54
N ASP A 11 21.66 -3.86 -7.43
CA ASP A 11 22.34 -3.74 -6.12
C ASP A 11 22.23 -5.02 -5.26
N GLY A 12 21.65 -6.10 -5.80
CA GLY A 12 21.40 -7.36 -5.10
C GLY A 12 20.19 -7.33 -4.17
N SER A 13 19.44 -6.22 -4.09
CA SER A 13 18.26 -6.12 -3.25
C SER A 13 17.05 -6.79 -3.93
N ARG A 14 16.31 -7.63 -3.18
CA ARG A 14 15.04 -8.19 -3.64
C ARG A 14 13.96 -7.12 -3.55
N ARG A 15 13.39 -6.71 -4.69
CA ARG A 15 12.35 -5.67 -4.75
C ARG A 15 11.25 -6.05 -5.73
N THR A 16 10.06 -5.52 -5.50
CA THR A 16 8.91 -5.76 -6.38
C THR A 16 9.10 -5.04 -7.71
N THR A 17 8.87 -5.73 -8.82
CA THR A 17 8.71 -5.12 -10.15
C THR A 17 7.27 -4.72 -10.38
N ARG A 18 6.35 -5.49 -9.80
CA ARG A 18 4.91 -5.26 -9.85
C ARG A 18 4.32 -5.38 -8.45
N TYR A 19 3.49 -4.42 -8.10
CA TYR A 19 2.72 -4.44 -6.86
C TYR A 19 1.39 -3.74 -7.14
N ASP A 20 0.41 -4.52 -7.56
CA ASP A 20 -0.88 -4.00 -8.00
C ASP A 20 -1.96 -4.37 -6.99
N ILE A 21 -2.85 -3.41 -6.70
CA ILE A 21 -4.04 -3.61 -5.89
C ILE A 21 -5.26 -3.18 -6.71
N ASP A 22 -6.15 -4.13 -6.97
CA ASP A 22 -7.49 -3.82 -7.46
C ASP A 22 -8.34 -3.36 -6.27
N MET A 23 -8.55 -2.04 -6.16
CA MET A 23 -9.30 -1.42 -5.06
C MET A 23 -10.80 -1.77 -5.10
N THR A 24 -11.31 -2.22 -6.26
CA THR A 24 -12.70 -2.72 -6.39
C THR A 24 -12.87 -4.14 -5.84
N LYS A 25 -11.77 -4.88 -5.69
CA LYS A 25 -11.71 -6.20 -5.04
C LYS A 25 -11.12 -6.14 -3.63
N CYS A 26 -10.59 -5.00 -3.21
CA CYS A 26 -10.18 -4.77 -1.84
C CYS A 26 -11.43 -4.68 -0.97
N ILE A 27 -11.39 -5.28 0.22
CA ILE A 27 -12.50 -5.21 1.18
C ILE A 27 -12.15 -4.34 2.40
N TYR A 28 -11.00 -3.65 2.37
CA TYR A 28 -10.59 -2.67 3.39
C TYR A 28 -10.57 -3.27 4.80
N CYS A 29 -10.03 -4.48 4.94
CA CYS A 29 -10.03 -5.23 6.20
C CYS A 29 -8.74 -5.08 7.02
N GLY A 30 -7.72 -4.37 6.55
CA GLY A 30 -6.44 -4.24 7.25
C GLY A 30 -5.55 -5.49 7.31
N PHE A 31 -5.96 -6.66 6.83
CA PHE A 31 -5.11 -7.87 6.96
C PHE A 31 -3.75 -7.76 6.26
N CYS A 32 -3.65 -7.00 5.18
CA CYS A 32 -2.37 -6.82 4.49
C CYS A 32 -1.36 -5.99 5.29
N GLN A 33 -1.81 -5.01 6.09
CA GLN A 33 -0.90 -4.23 6.95
C GLN A 33 -0.42 -5.05 8.14
N GLU A 34 -1.31 -5.84 8.77
CA GLU A 34 -0.94 -6.71 9.90
C GLU A 34 -0.04 -7.86 9.47
N ALA A 35 -0.26 -8.41 8.27
CA ALA A 35 0.57 -9.49 7.74
C ALA A 35 1.95 -9.01 7.26
N CYS A 36 2.16 -7.71 7.06
CA CYS A 36 3.42 -7.20 6.52
C CYS A 36 4.50 -7.18 7.62
N PRO A 37 5.59 -7.95 7.48
CA PRO A 37 6.60 -8.06 8.54
C PRO A 37 7.52 -6.83 8.66
N VAL A 38 7.36 -5.85 7.76
CA VAL A 38 8.25 -4.69 7.62
C VAL A 38 7.47 -3.39 7.40
N ASP A 39 6.17 -3.39 7.70
CA ASP A 39 5.27 -2.23 7.56
C ASP A 39 5.32 -1.55 6.18
N ALA A 40 5.56 -2.32 5.11
CA ALA A 40 5.70 -1.77 3.75
C ALA A 40 4.37 -1.39 3.09
N ILE A 41 3.27 -2.04 3.45
CA ILE A 41 1.92 -1.70 2.99
C ILE A 41 1.08 -1.36 4.21
N VAL A 42 0.42 -0.21 4.16
CA VAL A 42 -0.41 0.31 5.24
C VAL A 42 -1.72 0.81 4.66
N GLU A 43 -2.82 0.60 5.38
CA GLU A 43 -4.10 1.17 5.03
C GLU A 43 -4.16 2.62 5.57
N GLY A 44 -3.84 3.57 4.69
CA GLY A 44 -3.75 5.00 5.04
C GLY A 44 -5.12 5.62 5.41
N PRO A 45 -5.11 6.83 5.98
CA PRO A 45 -6.33 7.46 6.53
C PRO A 45 -7.25 8.06 5.46
N ASN A 46 -6.80 8.19 4.21
CA ASN A 46 -7.56 8.82 3.16
C ASN A 46 -8.76 7.96 2.71
N PHE A 47 -9.97 8.49 2.85
CA PHE A 47 -11.21 7.85 2.41
C PHE A 47 -11.88 8.58 1.23
N GLU A 48 -11.44 9.81 0.91
CA GLU A 48 -12.03 10.65 -0.15
C GLU A 48 -11.24 10.51 -1.45
N TYR A 49 -11.38 9.36 -2.11
CA TYR A 49 -10.68 9.08 -3.38
C TYR A 49 -11.58 8.43 -4.43
N SER A 50 -12.89 8.73 -4.40
CA SER A 50 -13.81 8.36 -5.47
C SER A 50 -13.28 8.80 -6.83
N THR A 51 -13.47 7.95 -7.83
CA THR A 51 -12.97 8.13 -9.19
C THR A 51 -14.13 8.13 -10.18
N GLU A 52 -13.89 8.69 -11.37
CA GLU A 52 -14.90 8.74 -12.44
C GLU A 52 -14.88 7.47 -13.29
N THR A 53 -13.75 6.76 -13.31
CA THR A 53 -13.58 5.51 -14.06
C THR A 53 -13.18 4.35 -13.15
N ARG A 54 -13.44 3.12 -13.61
CA ARG A 54 -13.10 1.90 -12.86
C ARG A 54 -11.59 1.64 -12.88
N GLU A 55 -10.94 1.98 -13.98
CA GLU A 55 -9.52 1.77 -14.22
C GLU A 55 -8.67 2.61 -13.26
N GLU A 56 -9.17 3.79 -12.86
CA GLU A 56 -8.52 4.62 -11.85
C GLU A 56 -8.42 3.92 -10.49
N LEU A 57 -9.29 2.94 -10.18
CA LEU A 57 -9.25 2.12 -8.96
C LEU A 57 -8.35 0.88 -9.08
N LEU A 58 -7.61 0.73 -10.18
CA LEU A 58 -6.59 -0.31 -10.35
C LEU A 58 -5.23 0.29 -10.06
N TYR A 59 -4.83 0.27 -8.79
CA TYR A 59 -3.60 0.90 -8.35
C TYR A 59 -2.41 0.01 -8.67
N ASN A 60 -1.43 0.57 -9.37
CA ASN A 60 -0.14 -0.05 -9.58
C ASN A 60 0.86 0.40 -8.49
N LYS A 61 2.07 -0.18 -8.54
CA LYS A 61 3.13 0.13 -7.57
C LYS A 61 3.43 1.63 -7.47
N GLU A 62 3.49 2.30 -8.62
CA GLU A 62 3.80 3.73 -8.69
C GLU A 62 2.73 4.58 -7.98
N LYS A 63 1.45 4.30 -8.24
CA LYS A 63 0.34 5.00 -7.58
C LYS A 63 0.36 4.80 -6.06
N LEU A 64 0.70 3.60 -5.60
CA LEU A 64 0.78 3.28 -4.17
C LEU A 64 1.95 3.99 -3.48
N LEU A 65 3.12 4.06 -4.15
CA LEU A 65 4.26 4.83 -3.65
C LEU A 65 3.93 6.32 -3.56
N GLN A 66 3.30 6.89 -4.59
CA GLN A 66 2.85 8.30 -4.57
C GLN A 66 1.85 8.58 -3.45
N ASN A 67 0.96 7.63 -3.13
CA ASN A 67 0.07 7.76 -1.98
C ASN A 67 0.86 7.72 -0.66
N GLY A 68 1.86 6.84 -0.54
CA GLY A 68 2.78 6.80 0.59
C GLY A 68 3.49 8.14 0.78
N ASP A 69 4.17 8.65 -0.26
CA ASP A 69 4.87 9.93 -0.23
C ASP A 69 3.94 11.10 0.17
N ARG A 70 2.69 11.09 -0.31
CA ARG A 70 1.70 12.12 0.00
C ARG A 70 1.24 12.09 1.46
N TRP A 71 1.07 10.91 2.04
CA TRP A 71 0.43 10.72 3.35
C TRP A 71 1.40 10.27 4.45
N GLU A 72 2.70 10.16 4.15
CA GLU A 72 3.71 9.60 5.05
C GLU A 72 3.71 10.22 6.45
N ALA A 73 3.61 11.55 6.55
CA ALA A 73 3.60 12.23 7.83
C ALA A 73 2.42 11.80 8.73
N GLU A 74 1.24 11.59 8.14
CA GLU A 74 0.04 11.17 8.87
C GLU A 74 0.04 9.66 9.14
N ILE A 75 0.48 8.86 8.15
CA ILE A 75 0.66 7.41 8.30
C ILE A 75 1.63 7.13 9.46
N ALA A 76 2.79 7.78 9.48
CA ALA A 76 3.79 7.62 10.54
C ALA A 76 3.24 8.03 11.91
N ALA A 77 2.49 9.14 12.00
CA ALA A 77 1.87 9.56 13.24
C ALA A 77 0.85 8.53 13.76
N ASN A 78 0.01 7.99 12.87
CA ASN A 78 -1.00 6.99 13.22
C ASN A 78 -0.35 5.67 13.67
N ILE A 79 0.68 5.20 12.96
CA ILE A 79 1.44 4.01 13.38
C ILE A 79 2.09 4.25 14.75
N GLN A 80 2.71 5.41 14.97
CA GLN A 80 3.35 5.72 16.25
C GLN A 80 2.36 5.76 17.42
N ALA A 81 1.08 6.07 17.18
CA ALA A 81 0.04 6.01 18.20
C ALA A 81 -0.43 4.57 18.49
N ASP A 82 -0.38 3.69 17.48
CA ASP A 82 -1.04 2.38 17.50
C ASP A 82 -0.08 1.18 17.64
N TYR A 83 1.23 1.34 17.37
CA TYR A 83 2.18 0.23 17.23
C TYR A 83 2.28 -0.72 18.44
N LEU A 84 1.93 -0.29 19.64
CA LEU A 84 1.94 -1.14 20.85
C LEU A 84 0.76 -2.12 20.91
N TYR A 85 -0.26 -1.91 20.09
CA TYR A 85 -1.48 -2.73 20.06
C TYR A 85 -1.54 -3.66 18.84
N ARG A 86 -0.47 -3.69 18.03
CA ARG A 86 -0.30 -4.57 16.86
C ARG A 86 0.40 -5.87 17.22
#